data_AF-A0A7C4R300-F1
#
_entry.id   AF-A0A7C4R300-F1
#
_cell.length_a   1.000
_cell.length_b   1.000
_cell.length_c   1.000
_cell.angle_alpha   90.00
_cell.angle_beta   90.00
_cell.angle_gamma   90.00
#
_symmetry.space_group_name_H-M   'P 1'
#
loop_
_entity.id
_entity.type
_entity.pdbx_description
1 polymer ?
#
loop_
_entity_poly.entity_id
_entity_poly.type
_entity_poly.pdbx_seq_one_letter_code
_entity_poly.pdbx_strand_id
1 'polypeptide(L)'
;MSALRRRSGSIYPSSGRNSTATPPGGTMNPARAAFWMLSALLLLSAPEAAAASLRCGARLITEGDPREKLLQECGPPSDVSSWQEERWEEFDGPPSPRLHREFERRRGVYGVRRIVQVEQWTYNWGASRFIDVVRIEDGFVRRIQSGGYGH
;
A
#
# COMPACT_ATOMS: atom_id res chain seq x y z
N MET A 1 18.73 -27.07 -53.41
CA MET A 1 18.97 -28.43 -52.86
C MET A 1 18.89 -28.29 -51.34
N SER A 2 17.96 -28.85 -50.58
CA SER A 2 16.95 -29.87 -50.82
C SER A 2 15.77 -29.61 -49.90
N ALA A 3 14.58 -29.94 -50.41
CA ALA A 3 13.32 -29.99 -49.68
C ALA A 3 13.28 -31.16 -48.68
N LEU A 4 12.17 -31.23 -47.92
CA LEU A 4 11.51 -32.35 -47.21
C LEU A 4 11.28 -31.97 -45.73
N ARG A 5 10.11 -32.18 -45.10
CA ARG A 5 8.90 -32.92 -45.46
C ARG A 5 7.75 -32.50 -44.50
N ARG A 6 6.53 -32.46 -45.03
CA ARG A 6 5.26 -32.46 -44.26
C ARG A 6 5.14 -33.75 -43.42
N ARG A 7 4.48 -33.65 -42.26
CA ARG A 7 3.53 -34.70 -41.83
C ARG A 7 2.36 -34.10 -41.06
N SER A 8 1.21 -34.27 -41.69
CA SER A 8 -0.15 -34.16 -41.14
C SER A 8 -0.41 -35.37 -40.23
N GLY A 9 -1.22 -35.18 -39.19
CA GLY A 9 -1.72 -36.23 -38.32
C GLY A 9 -2.84 -35.70 -37.43
N SER A 10 -4.06 -35.76 -37.95
CA SER A 10 -5.30 -35.69 -37.17
C SER A 10 -5.37 -36.86 -36.18
N ILE A 11 -6.27 -36.77 -35.20
CA ILE A 11 -7.20 -37.82 -34.72
C ILE A 11 -7.53 -37.54 -33.25
N TYR A 12 -8.71 -36.96 -33.01
CA TYR A 12 -9.42 -37.09 -31.73
C TYR A 12 -9.68 -38.58 -31.44
N PRO A 13 -9.74 -38.95 -30.15
CA PRO A 13 -10.91 -39.70 -29.74
C PRO A 13 -11.60 -39.13 -28.50
N SER A 14 -12.84 -39.59 -28.42
CA SER A 14 -13.96 -39.27 -27.57
C SER A 14 -13.83 -39.71 -26.10
N SER A 15 -14.77 -39.17 -25.33
CA SER A 15 -15.54 -39.84 -24.28
C SER A 15 -14.87 -40.19 -22.95
N GLY A 16 -15.33 -39.52 -21.91
CA GLY A 16 -16.15 -40.19 -20.91
C GLY A 16 -15.44 -40.67 -19.65
N ARG A 17 -15.55 -39.88 -18.57
CA ARG A 17 -16.16 -40.34 -17.30
C ARG A 17 -16.23 -39.20 -16.29
N ASN A 18 -17.45 -38.84 -15.90
CA ASN A 18 -17.71 -38.21 -14.61
C ASN A 18 -17.40 -39.24 -13.53
N SER A 19 -16.33 -39.03 -12.78
CA SER A 19 -16.09 -39.74 -11.52
C SER A 19 -16.46 -38.79 -10.39
N THR A 20 -17.69 -38.91 -9.91
CA THR A 20 -18.09 -38.46 -8.58
C THR A 20 -17.24 -39.21 -7.55
N ALA A 21 -16.15 -38.59 -7.11
CA ALA A 21 -15.37 -39.08 -5.99
C ALA A 21 -16.15 -38.79 -4.70
N THR A 22 -16.78 -39.82 -4.14
CA THR A 22 -17.24 -39.83 -2.75
C THR A 22 -16.02 -39.62 -1.84
N PRO A 23 -16.03 -38.67 -0.88
CA PRO A 23 -14.95 -38.59 0.08
C PRO A 23 -14.97 -39.85 0.97
N PRO A 24 -13.83 -40.50 1.21
CA PRO A 24 -13.77 -41.57 2.20
C PRO A 24 -14.06 -40.97 3.57
N GLY A 25 -14.97 -41.61 4.32
CA GLY A 25 -15.22 -41.34 5.73
C GLY A 25 -13.97 -41.63 6.56
N GLY A 26 -13.05 -40.67 6.58
CA GLY A 26 -11.89 -40.67 7.44
C GLY A 26 -12.25 -40.05 8.78
N THR A 27 -12.13 -40.83 9.85
CA THR A 27 -12.13 -40.32 11.22
C THR A 27 -11.09 -39.20 11.32
N MET A 28 -11.57 -37.99 11.56
CA MET A 28 -10.76 -36.78 11.56
C MET A 28 -9.79 -36.86 12.74
N ASN A 29 -8.49 -37.06 12.48
CA ASN A 29 -7.47 -37.01 13.53
C ASN A 29 -7.61 -35.66 14.27
N PRO A 30 -7.74 -35.66 15.61
CA PRO A 30 -7.98 -34.42 16.36
C PRO A 30 -6.85 -33.39 16.15
N ALA A 31 -5.64 -33.87 15.85
CA ALA A 31 -4.51 -33.04 15.47
C ALA A 31 -4.69 -32.29 14.13
N ARG A 32 -5.38 -32.88 13.15
CA ARG A 32 -5.70 -32.22 11.87
C ARG A 32 -6.81 -31.19 12.06
N ALA A 33 -7.82 -31.51 12.85
CA ALA A 33 -8.89 -30.55 13.19
C ALA A 33 -8.33 -29.35 13.98
N ALA A 34 -7.41 -29.59 14.92
CA ALA A 34 -6.72 -28.53 15.65
C ALA A 34 -5.86 -27.65 14.72
N PHE A 35 -5.19 -28.23 13.72
CA PHE A 35 -4.40 -27.47 12.75
C PHE A 35 -5.28 -26.55 11.89
N TRP A 36 -6.44 -27.05 11.43
CA TRP A 36 -7.43 -26.24 10.70
C TRP A 36 -8.04 -25.14 11.58
N MET A 37 -8.39 -25.45 12.83
CA MET A 37 -8.86 -24.46 13.81
C MET A 37 -7.82 -23.37 14.09
N LEU A 38 -6.55 -23.73 14.29
CA LEU A 38 -5.46 -22.78 14.50
C LEU A 38 -5.23 -21.90 13.26
N SER A 39 -5.27 -22.48 12.07
CA SER A 39 -5.14 -21.72 10.81
C SER A 39 -6.30 -20.74 10.58
N ALA A 40 -7.53 -21.14 10.91
CA ALA A 40 -8.71 -20.27 10.84
C ALA A 40 -8.66 -19.14 11.88
N LEU A 41 -8.16 -19.44 13.09
CA LEU A 41 -7.96 -18.46 14.14
C LEU A 41 -6.86 -17.44 13.78
N LEU A 42 -5.80 -17.89 13.09
CA LEU A 42 -4.72 -17.03 12.58
C LEU A 42 -5.18 -16.08 11.46
N LEU A 43 -6.16 -16.50 10.65
CA LEU A 43 -6.75 -15.67 9.60
C LEU A 43 -7.70 -14.60 10.16
N LEU A 44 -8.24 -14.80 11.37
CA LEU A 44 -9.15 -13.85 12.01
C LEU A 44 -8.43 -12.66 12.66
N SER A 45 -7.11 -12.74 12.84
CA SER A 45 -6.28 -11.68 13.43
C SER A 45 -5.65 -10.73 12.39
N ALA A 46 -6.26 -10.58 11.20
CA ALA A 46 -5.73 -9.65 10.20
C ALA A 46 -5.78 -8.22 10.76
N PRO A 47 -4.67 -7.47 10.77
CA PRO A 47 -4.68 -6.06 11.18
C PRO A 47 -5.48 -5.26 10.14
N GLU A 48 -6.44 -4.46 10.61
CA GLU A 48 -7.15 -3.50 9.78
C GLU A 48 -6.21 -2.36 9.42
N ALA A 49 -5.78 -2.34 8.17
CA ALA A 49 -5.11 -1.18 7.59
C ALA A 49 -6.13 -0.04 7.49
N ALA A 50 -6.18 0.81 8.53
CA ALA A 50 -7.00 2.00 8.53
C ALA A 50 -6.43 3.00 7.51
N ALA A 51 -6.96 2.99 6.29
CA ALA A 51 -6.69 4.02 5.31
C ALA A 51 -7.44 5.29 5.74
N ALA A 52 -6.70 6.30 6.20
CA ALA A 52 -7.29 7.59 6.51
C ALA A 52 -7.67 8.31 5.21
N SER A 53 -8.82 8.97 5.20
CA SER A 53 -9.33 9.70 4.04
C SER A 53 -9.96 11.02 4.47
N LEU A 54 -9.69 12.08 3.72
CA LEU A 54 -10.30 13.39 3.93
C LEU A 54 -11.48 13.56 2.97
N ARG A 55 -12.63 13.97 3.49
CA ARG A 55 -13.84 14.17 2.69
C ARG A 55 -14.14 15.65 2.49
N CYS A 56 -14.16 16.05 1.23
CA CYS A 56 -14.44 17.42 0.79
C CYS A 56 -15.73 17.43 -0.03
N GLY A 57 -16.86 17.56 0.67
CA GLY A 57 -18.18 17.42 0.06
C GLY A 57 -18.44 16.00 -0.46
N ALA A 58 -18.59 15.86 -1.77
CA ALA A 58 -18.79 14.58 -2.45
C ALA A 58 -17.46 13.89 -2.86
N ARG A 59 -16.33 14.57 -2.67
CA ARG A 59 -15.01 14.15 -3.12
C ARG A 59 -14.20 13.59 -1.96
N LEU A 60 -13.26 12.71 -2.27
CA LEU A 60 -12.44 12.01 -1.30
C LEU A 60 -10.97 12.16 -1.68
N ILE A 61 -10.16 12.52 -0.69
CA ILE A 61 -8.71 12.57 -0.79
C ILE A 61 -8.13 11.46 0.08
N THR A 62 -7.16 10.73 -0.47
CA THR A 62 -6.48 9.62 0.19
C THR A 62 -4.97 9.81 0.15
N GLU A 63 -4.24 9.00 0.91
CA GLU A 63 -2.79 8.93 0.83
C GLU A 63 -2.32 8.62 -0.61
N GLY A 64 -1.25 9.30 -1.04
CA GLY A 64 -0.71 9.26 -2.40
C GLY A 64 -1.31 10.27 -3.38
N ASP A 65 -2.40 10.97 -3.02
CA ASP A 65 -2.94 12.03 -3.87
C ASP A 65 -2.00 13.25 -3.96
N PRO A 66 -1.92 13.94 -5.11
CA PRO A 66 -1.10 15.13 -5.27
C PRO A 66 -1.72 16.33 -4.55
N ARG A 67 -0.87 17.27 -4.08
CA ARG A 67 -1.32 18.51 -3.41
C ARG A 67 -2.27 19.32 -4.29
N GLU A 68 -2.11 19.30 -5.61
CA GLU A 68 -2.98 20.04 -6.54
C GLU A 68 -4.41 19.51 -6.49
N LYS A 69 -4.59 18.19 -6.42
CA LYS A 69 -5.92 17.57 -6.28
C LYS A 69 -6.56 17.96 -4.95
N LEU A 70 -5.77 17.99 -3.88
CA LEU A 70 -6.24 18.45 -2.57
C LEU A 70 -6.76 19.90 -2.65
N LEU A 71 -6.02 20.83 -3.28
CA LEU A 71 -6.48 22.20 -3.49
C LEU A 71 -7.72 22.29 -4.37
N GLN A 72 -7.79 21.51 -5.44
CA GLN A 72 -8.91 21.55 -6.38
C GLN A 72 -10.21 21.03 -5.78
N GLU A 73 -10.14 19.95 -5.00
CA GLU A 73 -11.33 19.28 -4.47
C GLU A 73 -11.75 19.84 -3.09
N CYS A 74 -10.81 20.28 -2.26
CA CYS A 74 -11.08 20.78 -0.91
C CYS A 74 -11.00 22.29 -0.78
N GLY A 75 -10.37 22.98 -1.74
CA GLY A 75 -10.07 24.39 -1.62
C GLY A 75 -8.85 24.68 -0.75
N PRO A 76 -8.56 25.97 -0.51
CA PRO A 76 -7.42 26.39 0.30
C PRO A 76 -7.60 25.94 1.77
N PRO A 77 -6.52 25.49 2.42
CA PRO A 77 -6.55 25.17 3.85
C PRO A 77 -6.66 26.43 4.72
N SER A 78 -7.06 26.24 5.97
CA SER A 78 -7.13 27.31 6.97
C SER A 78 -5.76 27.75 7.46
N ASP A 79 -4.81 26.82 7.54
CA ASP A 79 -3.42 27.08 7.93
C ASP A 79 -2.46 26.17 7.16
N VAL A 80 -1.27 26.68 6.86
CA VAL A 80 -0.19 25.96 6.18
C VAL A 80 1.11 26.19 6.92
N SER A 81 1.73 25.10 7.36
CA SER A 81 3.08 25.09 7.89
C SER A 81 4.00 24.26 6.99
N SER A 82 5.18 24.77 6.65
CA SER A 82 6.13 24.08 5.78
C SER A 82 7.53 24.06 6.39
N TRP A 83 8.21 22.92 6.33
CA TRP A 83 9.58 22.76 6.82
C TRP A 83 10.34 21.69 6.03
N GLN A 84 11.65 21.65 6.25
CA GLN A 84 12.53 20.64 5.66
C GLN A 84 12.90 19.63 6.74
N GLU A 85 12.72 18.35 6.44
CA GLU A 85 13.07 17.25 7.36
C GLU A 85 14.20 16.43 6.74
N GLU A 86 15.33 16.30 7.45
CA GLU A 86 16.37 15.37 7.06
C GLU A 86 15.95 13.95 7.45
N ARG A 87 15.77 13.08 6.46
CA ARG A 87 15.42 11.68 6.64
C ARG A 87 16.56 10.78 6.20
N TRP A 88 16.91 9.82 7.04
CA TRP A 88 17.84 8.75 6.69
C TRP A 88 17.11 7.71 5.84
N GLU A 89 17.58 7.51 4.61
CA GLU A 89 17.12 6.43 3.74
C GLU A 89 18.21 5.37 3.65
N GLU A 90 17.80 4.12 3.84
CA GLU A 90 18.67 2.95 3.90
C GLU A 90 18.59 2.16 2.58
N PHE A 91 19.72 1.66 2.11
CA PHE A 91 19.90 0.97 0.83
C PHE A 91 20.73 -0.30 1.02
N ASP A 92 20.27 -1.41 0.42
CA ASP A 92 20.97 -2.71 0.44
C ASP A 92 22.33 -2.69 -0.27
N GLY A 93 22.58 -1.69 -1.12
CA GLY A 93 23.82 -1.52 -1.88
C GLY A 93 24.24 -0.06 -1.97
N PRO A 94 25.43 0.22 -2.53
CA PRO A 94 25.90 1.58 -2.68
C PRO A 94 24.89 2.41 -3.48
N PRO A 95 24.38 3.53 -2.95
CA PRO A 95 23.45 4.38 -3.68
C PRO A 95 24.16 4.97 -4.91
N SER A 96 23.38 5.30 -5.94
CA SER A 96 23.97 5.88 -7.15
C SER A 96 24.65 7.23 -6.82
N PRO A 97 25.86 7.51 -7.32
CA PRO A 97 26.55 8.80 -7.08
C PRO A 97 25.78 10.03 -7.57
N ARG A 98 24.75 9.82 -8.43
CA ARG A 98 23.87 10.87 -8.92
C ARG A 98 22.84 11.32 -7.89
N LEU A 99 22.42 10.40 -7.02
CA LEU A 99 21.46 10.70 -5.97
C LEU A 99 22.17 11.30 -4.75
N HIS A 100 23.36 10.79 -4.43
CA HIS A 100 24.09 11.19 -3.22
C HIS A 100 25.60 11.25 -3.44
N ARG A 101 26.18 12.41 -3.09
CA ARG A 101 27.64 12.59 -3.02
C ARG A 101 28.24 12.02 -1.74
N GLU A 102 27.46 11.95 -0.67
CA GLU A 102 27.90 11.51 0.67
C GLU A 102 26.93 10.44 1.18
N PHE A 103 27.45 9.25 1.44
CA PHE A 103 26.71 8.12 2.00
C PHE A 103 27.54 7.50 3.12
N GLU A 104 26.89 7.08 4.21
CA GLU A 104 27.55 6.37 5.30
C GLU A 104 27.23 4.88 5.20
N ARG A 105 28.20 4.02 5.50
CA ARG A 105 27.98 2.59 5.61
C ARG A 105 27.92 2.22 7.09
N ARG A 106 26.74 1.89 7.60
CA ARG A 106 26.53 1.51 9.00
C ARG A 106 26.02 0.08 9.09
N ARG A 107 26.73 -0.77 9.84
CA ARG A 107 26.36 -2.19 10.04
C ARG A 107 26.10 -2.98 8.75
N GLY A 108 26.83 -2.65 7.68
CA GLY A 108 26.71 -3.32 6.39
C GLY A 108 25.68 -2.74 5.44
N VAL A 109 24.88 -1.75 5.88
CA VAL A 109 23.87 -1.10 5.05
C VAL A 109 24.31 0.31 4.70
N TYR A 110 24.02 0.72 3.48
CA TYR A 110 24.31 2.07 3.02
C TYR A 110 23.14 2.96 3.39
N GLY A 111 23.40 4.21 3.73
CA GLY A 111 22.31 5.15 3.74
C GLY A 111 22.75 6.58 3.56
N VAL A 112 21.75 7.39 3.36
CA VAL A 112 21.90 8.76 2.89
C VAL A 112 20.95 9.66 3.64
N ARG A 113 21.37 10.91 3.84
CA ARG A 113 20.48 11.96 4.29
C ARG A 113 19.75 12.52 3.09
N ARG A 114 18.43 12.39 3.08
CA ARG A 114 17.55 13.02 2.11
C ARG A 114 16.81 14.16 2.78
N ILE A 115 16.79 15.32 2.14
CA ILE A 115 15.98 16.45 2.57
C ILE A 115 14.58 16.26 1.97
N VAL A 116 13.58 16.10 2.83
CA VAL A 116 12.18 15.96 2.46
C VAL A 116 11.49 17.31 2.69
N GLN A 117 10.81 17.84 1.66
CA GLN A 117 9.97 19.02 1.83
C GLN A 117 8.63 18.59 2.41
N VAL A 118 8.35 19.02 3.63
CA VAL A 118 7.13 18.66 4.35
C VAL A 118 6.23 19.89 4.43
N GLU A 119 4.96 19.70 4.11
CA GLU A 119 3.92 20.67 4.35
C GLU A 119 2.83 20.03 5.22
N GLN A 120 2.33 20.77 6.20
CA GLN A 120 1.20 20.40 7.02
C GLN A 120 0.09 21.41 6.79
N TRP A 121 -1.03 20.92 6.28
CA TRP A 121 -2.19 21.72 5.96
C TRP A 121 -3.29 21.40 6.95
N THR A 122 -3.88 22.43 7.53
CA THR A 122 -4.97 22.30 8.50
C THR A 122 -6.26 22.81 7.89
N TYR A 123 -7.29 21.98 7.88
CA TYR A 123 -8.65 22.34 7.51
C TYR A 123 -9.50 22.48 8.77
N ASN A 124 -9.91 23.71 9.08
CA ASN A 124 -10.85 23.98 10.17
C ASN A 124 -12.26 24.12 9.60
N TRP A 125 -13.13 23.16 9.93
CA TRP A 125 -14.54 23.14 9.51
C TRP A 125 -15.49 23.82 10.52
N GLY A 126 -14.93 24.50 11.53
CA GLY A 126 -15.65 25.15 12.63
C GLY A 126 -15.93 24.23 13.81
N ALA A 127 -16.50 24.80 14.88
CA ALA A 127 -16.67 24.15 16.19
C ALA A 127 -17.52 22.85 16.20
N SER A 128 -18.29 22.59 15.15
CA SER A 128 -19.16 21.40 15.05
C SER A 128 -18.45 20.16 14.53
N ARG A 129 -17.18 20.28 14.08
CA ARG A 129 -16.43 19.20 13.45
C ARG A 129 -14.97 19.21 13.92
N PHE A 130 -14.33 18.05 13.84
CA PHE A 130 -12.89 17.94 14.07
C PHE A 130 -12.12 18.64 12.95
N ILE A 131 -10.97 19.25 13.28
CA ILE A 131 -10.03 19.74 12.28
C ILE A 131 -9.41 18.55 11.56
N ASP A 132 -9.09 18.71 10.28
CA ASP A 132 -8.32 17.72 9.55
C ASP A 132 -6.93 18.26 9.25
N VAL A 133 -5.91 17.47 9.60
CA VAL A 133 -4.50 17.78 9.41
C VAL A 133 -3.95 16.85 8.35
N VAL A 134 -3.57 17.41 7.22
CA VAL A 134 -2.99 16.70 6.09
C VAL A 134 -1.49 16.96 6.04
N ARG A 135 -0.70 15.90 6.10
CA ARG A 135 0.75 15.96 5.89
C ARG A 135 1.07 15.60 4.45
N ILE A 136 1.76 16.50 3.79
CA ILE A 136 2.20 16.41 2.40
C ILE A 136 3.72 16.32 2.44
N GLU A 137 4.30 15.37 1.71
CA GLU A 137 5.75 15.27 1.54
C GLU A 137 6.08 15.21 0.06
N ASP A 138 7.00 16.07 -0.37
CA ASP A 138 7.42 16.22 -1.78
C ASP A 138 6.23 16.41 -2.74
N GLY A 139 5.19 17.11 -2.27
CA GLY A 139 3.99 17.44 -3.04
C GLY A 139 2.89 16.36 -3.06
N PHE A 140 3.05 15.24 -2.34
CA PHE A 140 2.05 14.18 -2.24
C PHE A 140 1.54 14.01 -0.82
N VAL A 141 0.25 13.76 -0.66
CA VAL A 141 -0.36 13.45 0.63
C VAL A 141 0.26 12.17 1.18
N ARG A 142 0.94 12.28 2.32
CA ARG A 142 1.53 11.13 3.03
C ARG A 142 0.70 10.67 4.20
N ARG A 143 -0.08 11.58 4.79
CA ARG A 143 -0.88 11.25 5.96
C ARG A 143 -2.07 12.17 6.10
N ILE A 144 -3.19 11.61 6.53
CA ILE A 144 -4.39 12.35 6.90
C ILE A 144 -4.72 11.98 8.34
N GLN A 145 -4.90 12.97 9.19
CA GLN A 145 -5.25 12.78 10.60
C GLN A 145 -6.34 13.76 11.00
N SER A 146 -7.37 13.29 11.70
CA SER A 146 -8.32 14.18 12.35
C SER A 146 -7.74 14.63 13.69
N GLY A 147 -7.69 15.94 13.91
CA GLY A 147 -7.22 16.57 15.14
C GLY A 147 -8.35 16.80 16.14
N GLY A 148 -8.18 17.82 16.99
CA GLY A 148 -9.20 18.25 17.95
C GLY A 148 -10.39 18.96 17.30
N TYR A 149 -11.27 19.55 18.11
CA TYR A 149 -12.37 20.36 17.60
C TYR A 149 -11.85 21.65 16.94
N GLY A 150 -12.52 22.06 15.85
CA GLY A 150 -12.28 23.37 15.23
C GLY A 150 -12.64 24.54 16.15
N HIS A 151 -12.07 25.71 15.85
CA HIS A 151 -12.38 26.98 16.53
C HIS A 151 -13.12 27.93 15.60
#